data_AF-A0A397C4D6-F1
#
_entry.id   AF-A0A397C4D6-F1
#
_cell.length_a   1.000
_cell.length_b   1.000
_cell.length_c   1.000
_cell.angle_alpha   90.00
_cell.angle_beta   90.00
_cell.angle_gamma   90.00
#
_symmetry.space_group_name_H-M   'P 1'
#
loop_
_entity.id
_entity.type
_entity.pdbx_description
1 polymer ?
#
loop_
_entity_poly.entity_id
_entity_poly.type
_entity_poly.pdbx_seq_one_letter_code
_entity_poly.pdbx_strand_id
1 'polypeptide(L)'
;MSSTASQSSRQRLPPDFFMCPDLSSAAQWDLVRRSQQALVDLTQKTRLHGGPITWTLDHESNGVLVYRGNDPFLPLEASSVLLRVTDVRGTLDDMAELLRQPDGAATYHKALTVDCQTLYRIQPPVPQNTSSLVVQWRGLQPSSVHRRRDVCMLEVTFLYYLPTYLWR
;
A
#
# COMPACT_ATOMS: atom_id res chain seq x y z
N MET A 1 -13.29 22.56 -40.33
CA MET A 1 -12.50 21.32 -40.24
C MET A 1 -11.67 21.45 -38.96
N SER A 2 -12.24 21.09 -37.81
CA SER A 2 -12.01 19.81 -37.11
C SER A 2 -10.53 19.72 -36.71
N SER A 3 -10.14 19.79 -35.44
CA SER A 3 -10.51 18.85 -34.39
C SER A 3 -10.16 19.44 -33.02
N THR A 4 -11.15 19.70 -32.18
CA THR A 4 -10.95 19.81 -30.74
C THR A 4 -10.65 18.40 -30.21
N ALA A 5 -9.40 18.15 -29.84
CA ALA A 5 -9.04 16.97 -29.08
C ALA A 5 -9.84 17.01 -27.77
N SER A 6 -10.83 16.12 -27.66
CA SER A 6 -11.55 15.87 -26.42
C SER A 6 -10.52 15.44 -25.36
N GLN A 7 -10.22 16.35 -24.42
CA GLN A 7 -9.58 15.99 -23.17
C GLN A 7 -10.48 14.95 -22.49
N SER A 8 -10.06 13.68 -22.51
CA SER A 8 -10.70 12.63 -21.71
C SER A 8 -10.65 13.07 -20.25
N SER A 9 -11.79 13.53 -19.75
CA SER A 9 -11.98 13.91 -18.36
C SER A 9 -11.61 12.71 -17.48
N ARG A 10 -10.73 12.95 -16.50
CA ARG A 10 -10.46 12.04 -15.38
C ARG A 10 -11.76 11.87 -14.60
N GLN A 11 -12.62 10.96 -15.03
CA GLN A 11 -13.90 10.75 -14.37
C GLN A 11 -13.64 9.90 -13.13
N ARG A 12 -13.56 10.59 -11.99
CA ARG A 12 -13.72 9.94 -10.68
C ARG A 12 -15.09 9.28 -10.66
N LEU A 13 -15.15 8.10 -10.06
CA LEU A 13 -16.40 7.39 -9.87
C LEU A 13 -17.30 8.21 -8.92
N PRO A 14 -18.63 8.16 -9.09
CA PRO A 14 -19.57 8.73 -8.14
C PRO A 14 -19.31 8.20 -6.71
N PRO A 15 -19.54 9.00 -5.65
CA PRO A 15 -19.34 8.57 -4.27
C PRO A 15 -20.19 7.35 -3.86
N ASP A 16 -21.30 7.12 -4.55
CA ASP A 16 -22.29 6.05 -4.35
C ASP A 16 -22.14 4.90 -5.37
N PHE A 17 -21.04 4.87 -6.13
CA PHE A 17 -20.79 3.83 -7.13
C PHE A 17 -20.69 2.43 -6.52
N PHE A 18 -20.06 2.32 -5.34
CA PHE A 18 -19.94 1.05 -4.63
C PHE A 18 -21.07 0.86 -3.64
N MET A 19 -21.77 -0.27 -3.77
CA MET A 19 -22.67 -0.75 -2.72
C MET A 19 -21.84 -1.48 -1.66
N CYS A 20 -21.71 -0.86 -0.49
CA CYS A 20 -20.93 -1.38 0.64
C CYS A 20 -21.87 -1.82 1.77
N PRO A 21 -22.45 -3.03 1.73
CA PRO A 21 -23.29 -3.54 2.81
C PRO A 21 -22.48 -3.68 4.10
N ASP A 22 -23.13 -3.59 5.26
CA ASP A 22 -22.47 -3.74 6.55
C ASP A 22 -21.74 -5.08 6.66
N LEU A 23 -20.49 -5.01 7.13
CA LEU A 23 -19.69 -6.21 7.37
C LEU A 23 -20.19 -6.93 8.62
N SER A 24 -20.33 -8.25 8.53
CA SER A 24 -20.57 -9.08 9.70
C SER A 24 -19.37 -9.01 10.66
N SER A 25 -19.59 -9.27 11.94
CA SER A 25 -18.51 -9.31 12.94
C SER A 25 -17.41 -10.30 12.58
N ALA A 26 -17.77 -11.43 11.97
CA ALA A 26 -16.79 -12.43 11.50
C ALA A 26 -15.92 -11.88 10.35
N ALA A 27 -16.52 -11.15 9.40
CA ALA A 27 -15.77 -10.52 8.30
C ALA A 27 -14.84 -9.41 8.81
N GLN A 28 -15.31 -8.57 9.74
CA GLN A 28 -14.46 -7.57 10.38
C GLN A 28 -13.28 -8.20 11.12
N TRP A 29 -13.53 -9.26 11.89
CA TRP A 29 -12.47 -9.98 12.60
C TRP A 29 -11.44 -10.61 11.64
N ASP A 30 -11.89 -11.18 10.52
CA ASP A 30 -10.98 -11.72 9.51
C ASP A 30 -10.08 -10.63 8.89
N LEU A 31 -10.61 -9.44 8.64
CA LEU A 31 -9.83 -8.30 8.14
C LEU A 31 -8.78 -7.85 9.16
N VAL A 32 -9.14 -7.78 10.45
CA VAL A 32 -8.18 -7.46 11.54
C VAL A 32 -7.09 -8.52 11.62
N ARG A 33 -7.44 -9.80 11.52
CA ARG A 33 -6.45 -10.88 11.54
C ARG A 33 -5.49 -10.80 10.35
N ARG A 34 -6.02 -10.56 9.15
CA ARG A 34 -5.21 -10.41 7.92
C ARG A 34 -4.28 -9.20 7.98
N SER A 35 -4.71 -8.09 8.58
CA SER A 35 -3.86 -6.90 8.71
C SER A 35 -2.67 -7.15 9.62
N GLN A 36 -2.88 -7.85 10.74
CA GLN A 36 -1.81 -8.26 11.65
C GLN A 36 -0.81 -9.20 10.96
N GLN A 37 -1.31 -10.20 10.22
CA GLN A 37 -0.44 -11.10 9.46
C GLN A 37 0.37 -10.36 8.40
N ALA A 38 -0.25 -9.42 7.67
CA ALA A 38 0.43 -8.64 6.64
C ALA A 38 1.62 -7.83 7.17
N LEU A 39 1.55 -7.34 8.42
CA LEU A 39 2.70 -6.68 9.06
C LEU A 39 3.85 -7.64 9.35
N VAL A 40 3.52 -8.82 9.89
CA VAL A 40 4.52 -9.86 10.16
C VAL A 40 5.21 -10.27 8.85
N ASP A 41 4.41 -10.51 7.81
CA ASP A 41 4.90 -10.86 6.48
C ASP A 41 5.78 -9.75 5.91
N LEU A 42 5.39 -8.48 6.04
CA LEU A 42 6.18 -7.34 5.60
C LEU A 42 7.56 -7.33 6.28
N THR A 43 7.61 -7.42 7.61
CA THR A 43 8.88 -7.43 8.36
C THR A 43 9.76 -8.62 7.98
N GLN A 44 9.19 -9.81 7.75
CA GLN A 44 9.97 -10.98 7.36
C GLN A 44 10.47 -10.90 5.92
N LYS A 45 9.59 -10.56 4.97
CA LYS A 45 9.87 -10.56 3.52
C LYS A 45 10.83 -9.45 3.10
N THR A 46 10.84 -8.33 3.81
CA THR A 46 11.73 -7.18 3.51
C THR A 46 13.14 -7.32 4.05
N ARG A 47 13.46 -8.39 4.80
CA ARG A 47 14.83 -8.66 5.26
C ARG A 47 15.74 -8.96 4.06
N LEU A 48 16.78 -8.15 3.87
CA LEU A 48 17.79 -8.36 2.82
C LEU A 48 18.53 -9.70 2.98
N HIS A 49 18.74 -10.14 4.21
CA HIS A 49 19.42 -11.38 4.55
C HIS A 49 18.63 -12.17 5.59
N GLY A 50 18.63 -13.50 5.49
CA GLY A 50 17.93 -14.39 6.43
C GLY A 50 16.39 -14.32 6.38
N GLY A 51 15.83 -13.62 5.39
CA GLY A 51 14.40 -13.63 5.08
C GLY A 51 14.00 -14.79 4.16
N PRO A 52 12.69 -14.96 3.91
CA PRO A 52 12.18 -15.99 3.01
C PRO A 52 12.48 -15.72 1.53
N ILE A 53 12.82 -14.48 1.18
CA ILE A 53 13.13 -14.07 -0.18
C ILE A 53 14.64 -13.86 -0.29
N THR A 54 15.27 -14.55 -1.23
CA THR A 54 16.65 -14.27 -1.61
C THR A 54 16.68 -13.03 -2.50
N TRP A 55 17.15 -11.92 -1.95
CA TRP A 55 17.26 -10.66 -2.66
C TRP A 55 18.57 -10.55 -3.43
N THR A 56 18.48 -10.16 -4.69
CA THR A 56 19.64 -9.83 -5.54
C THR A 56 19.55 -8.38 -5.95
N LEU A 57 20.66 -7.64 -5.86
CA LEU A 57 20.71 -6.25 -6.34
C LEU A 57 20.49 -6.24 -7.86
N ASP A 58 19.48 -5.52 -8.31
CA ASP A 58 19.13 -5.39 -9.73
C ASP A 58 19.81 -4.14 -10.32
N HIS A 59 19.58 -2.97 -9.72
CA HIS A 59 20.22 -1.72 -10.10
C HIS A 59 20.13 -0.66 -8.98
N GLU A 60 20.84 0.45 -9.16
CA GLU A 60 20.71 1.67 -8.38
C GLU A 60 20.12 2.78 -9.27
N SER A 61 19.22 3.58 -8.72
CA SER A 61 18.66 4.74 -9.41
C SER A 61 18.39 5.88 -8.44
N ASN A 62 19.11 7.01 -8.63
CA ASN A 62 18.94 8.25 -7.86
C ASN A 62 19.06 8.05 -6.33
N GLY A 63 20.04 7.26 -5.87
CA GLY A 63 20.24 6.96 -4.45
C GLY A 63 19.24 5.94 -3.88
N VAL A 64 18.53 5.21 -4.75
CA VAL A 64 17.65 4.11 -4.37
C VAL A 64 18.22 2.81 -4.91
N LEU A 65 18.56 1.89 -4.02
CA LEU A 65 18.94 0.53 -4.38
C LEU A 65 17.67 -0.29 -4.64
N VAL A 66 17.60 -0.93 -5.80
CA VAL A 66 16.48 -1.79 -6.19
C VAL A 66 16.96 -3.24 -6.20
N TYR A 67 16.35 -4.05 -5.37
CA TYR A 67 16.57 -5.49 -5.30
C TYR A 67 15.39 -6.22 -5.96
N ARG A 68 15.69 -7.35 -6.59
CA ARG A 68 14.72 -8.27 -7.13
C ARG A 68 14.83 -9.61 -6.41
N GLY A 69 13.68 -10.25 -6.21
CA GLY A 69 13.59 -11.58 -5.61
C GLY A 69 12.40 -12.35 -6.17
N ASN A 70 12.31 -13.62 -5.78
CA ASN A 70 11.12 -14.44 -6.00
C ASN A 70 10.52 -14.82 -4.64
N ASP A 71 9.26 -14.44 -4.42
CA ASP A 71 8.49 -14.83 -3.24
C ASP A 71 7.91 -16.24 -3.45
N PRO A 72 8.38 -17.25 -2.70
CA PRO A 72 7.91 -18.63 -2.86
C PRO A 72 6.46 -18.83 -2.39
N PHE A 73 5.88 -17.87 -1.68
CA PHE A 73 4.51 -17.92 -1.17
C PHE A 73 3.49 -17.30 -2.13
N LEU A 74 3.94 -16.72 -3.25
CA LEU A 74 3.07 -16.18 -4.29
C LEU A 74 2.93 -17.16 -5.46
N PRO A 75 1.81 -17.08 -6.22
CA PRO A 75 1.68 -17.83 -7.47
C PRO A 75 2.83 -17.52 -8.44
N LEU A 76 3.23 -18.50 -9.26
CA LEU A 76 4.38 -18.37 -10.16
C LEU A 76 4.32 -17.14 -11.07
N GLU A 77 3.12 -16.76 -11.52
CA GLU A 77 2.88 -15.60 -12.38
C GLU A 77 3.13 -14.25 -11.67
N ALA A 78 3.14 -14.25 -10.33
CA ALA A 78 3.29 -13.08 -9.47
C ALA A 78 4.46 -13.22 -8.48
N SER A 79 5.30 -14.25 -8.60
CA SER A 79 6.37 -14.53 -7.64
C SER A 79 7.48 -13.49 -7.69
N SER A 80 7.66 -12.80 -8.82
CA SER A 80 8.68 -11.77 -8.95
C SER A 80 8.31 -10.52 -8.15
N VAL A 81 9.13 -10.21 -7.14
CA VAL A 81 8.93 -9.07 -6.23
C VAL A 81 10.12 -8.11 -6.28
N LEU A 82 9.87 -6.86 -5.90
CA LEU A 82 10.88 -5.80 -5.83
C LEU A 82 10.95 -5.24 -4.40
N LEU A 83 12.17 -4.97 -3.95
CA LEU A 83 12.45 -4.24 -2.72
C LEU A 83 13.26 -3.00 -3.07
N ARG A 84 12.84 -1.84 -2.55
CA ARG A 84 13.53 -0.56 -2.74
C ARG A 84 14.08 -0.08 -1.41
N VAL A 85 15.37 0.21 -1.36
CA VAL A 85 16.09 0.63 -0.16
C VAL A 85 16.73 1.97 -0.43
N THR A 86 16.55 2.92 0.48
CA THR A 86 17.14 4.26 0.41
C THR A 86 17.42 4.78 1.80
N ASP A 87 18.45 5.61 1.92
CA ASP A 87 18.82 6.23 3.19
C ASP A 87 18.20 7.62 3.30
N VAL A 88 17.37 7.82 4.33
CA VAL A 88 16.71 9.10 4.61
C VAL A 88 17.33 9.72 5.85
N ARG A 89 17.67 11.01 5.78
CA ARG A 89 18.09 11.79 6.94
C ARG A 89 16.86 12.19 7.75
N GLY A 90 16.63 11.52 8.88
CA GLY A 90 15.52 11.80 9.78
C GLY A 90 15.42 10.74 10.88
N THR A 91 14.41 10.87 11.73
CA THR A 91 14.06 9.89 12.75
C THR A 91 12.94 8.96 12.27
N LEU A 92 12.72 7.86 13.00
CA LEU A 92 11.55 7.00 12.74
C LEU A 92 10.23 7.74 12.96
N ASP A 93 10.21 8.71 13.87
CA ASP A 93 9.02 9.55 14.11
C ASP A 93 8.74 10.48 12.91
N ASP A 94 9.77 11.05 12.29
CA ASP A 94 9.63 11.84 11.06
C ASP A 94 9.06 10.99 9.91
N MET A 95 9.54 9.74 9.79
CA MET A 95 9.03 8.79 8.80
C MET A 95 7.59 8.36 9.10
N ALA A 96 7.27 8.14 10.37
CA ALA A 96 5.92 7.86 10.83
C ALA A 96 4.95 9.02 10.53
N GLU A 97 5.38 10.26 10.70
CA GLU A 97 4.61 11.46 10.32
C GLU A 97 4.40 11.53 8.82
N LEU A 98 5.45 11.29 8.02
CA LEU A 98 5.36 11.27 6.55
C LEU A 98 4.38 10.20 6.05
N LEU A 99 4.36 9.03 6.71
CA LEU A 99 3.45 7.94 6.38
C LEU A 99 2.03 8.18 6.92
N ARG A 100 1.86 9.00 7.96
CA ARG A 100 0.55 9.32 8.53
C ARG A 100 -0.31 10.08 7.51
N GLN A 101 -1.45 9.50 7.14
CA GLN A 101 -2.40 10.12 6.22
C GLN A 101 -3.69 10.48 6.99
N PRO A 102 -3.98 11.77 7.26
CA PRO A 102 -5.21 12.15 7.94
C PRO A 102 -6.47 11.86 7.09
N ASP A 103 -6.35 11.87 5.75
CA ASP A 103 -7.52 11.86 4.85
C ASP A 103 -7.66 10.59 3.99
N GLY A 104 -6.88 9.53 4.26
CA GLY A 104 -6.98 8.26 3.53
C GLY A 104 -6.58 8.30 2.04
N ALA A 105 -6.01 9.41 1.56
CA ALA A 105 -5.47 9.54 0.22
C ALA A 105 -3.94 9.33 0.26
N ALA A 106 -3.50 8.09 0.06
CA ALA A 106 -2.07 7.73 0.00
C ALA A 106 -1.25 8.70 -0.85
N THR A 107 -0.54 9.62 -0.20
CA THR A 107 0.39 10.57 -0.85
C THR A 107 1.48 9.84 -1.64
N TYR A 108 1.89 8.67 -1.17
CA TYR A 108 2.91 7.81 -1.81
C TYR A 108 2.49 7.22 -3.17
N HIS A 109 1.19 7.21 -3.50
CA HIS A 109 0.69 6.77 -4.82
C HIS A 109 -0.07 7.86 -5.60
N LYS A 110 -0.06 9.13 -5.17
CA LYS A 110 -0.79 10.21 -5.86
C LYS A 110 -0.42 10.34 -7.34
N ALA A 111 0.83 10.06 -7.70
CA ALA A 111 1.29 10.12 -9.09
C ALA A 111 0.62 9.08 -10.00
N LEU A 112 0.23 7.92 -9.46
CA LEU A 112 -0.38 6.82 -10.21
C LEU A 112 -1.88 6.68 -9.95
N THR A 113 -2.39 7.20 -8.83
CA THR A 113 -3.79 7.06 -8.44
C THR A 113 -4.65 8.08 -9.19
N VAL A 114 -5.60 7.59 -9.99
CA VAL A 114 -6.55 8.45 -10.72
C VAL A 114 -7.82 8.69 -9.93
N ASP A 115 -8.18 7.74 -9.06
CA ASP A 115 -9.33 7.84 -8.16
C ASP A 115 -9.17 6.91 -6.95
N CYS A 116 -9.83 7.23 -5.84
CA CYS A 116 -9.78 6.46 -4.60
C CYS A 116 -11.09 6.61 -3.83
N GLN A 117 -11.64 5.49 -3.36
CA GLN A 117 -12.81 5.47 -2.48
C GLN A 117 -12.57 4.55 -1.28
N THR A 118 -12.90 5.04 -0.09
CA THR A 118 -12.87 4.22 1.13
C THR A 118 -14.18 3.46 1.24
N LEU A 119 -14.11 2.14 1.16
CA LEU A 119 -15.27 1.26 1.21
C LEU A 119 -15.68 0.95 2.65
N TYR A 120 -14.70 0.65 3.51
CA TYR A 120 -14.93 0.34 4.92
C TYR A 120 -13.86 0.96 5.81
N ARG A 121 -14.28 1.43 6.99
CA ARG A 121 -13.39 1.82 8.09
C ARG A 121 -13.55 0.79 9.20
N ILE A 122 -12.60 -0.14 9.30
CA ILE A 122 -12.66 -1.25 10.25
C ILE A 122 -12.19 -0.79 11.63
N GLN A 123 -11.09 -0.03 11.66
CA GLN A 123 -10.61 0.63 12.86
C GLN A 123 -10.27 2.08 12.48
N PRO A 124 -11.12 3.06 12.84
CA PRO A 124 -10.79 4.46 12.62
C PRO A 124 -9.65 4.88 13.56
N PRO A 125 -8.76 5.79 13.12
CA PRO A 125 -7.75 6.36 14.01
C PRO A 125 -8.45 7.12 15.14
N VAL A 126 -7.98 6.93 16.37
CA VAL A 126 -8.45 7.67 17.56
C VAL A 126 -7.33 8.55 18.09
N PRO A 127 -7.61 9.66 18.80
CA PRO A 127 -6.58 10.62 19.22
C PRO A 127 -5.42 10.02 20.02
N GLN A 128 -5.67 8.92 20.73
CA GLN A 128 -4.69 8.20 21.56
C GLN A 128 -3.99 7.05 20.81
N ASN A 129 -4.51 6.65 19.65
CA ASN A 129 -4.00 5.57 18.82
C ASN A 129 -4.26 5.91 17.35
N THR A 130 -3.23 6.38 16.67
CA THR A 130 -3.26 6.77 15.26
C THR A 130 -3.24 5.57 14.30
N SER A 131 -3.25 4.34 14.84
CA SER A 131 -3.36 3.14 14.02
C SER A 131 -4.73 3.06 13.36
N SER A 132 -4.75 2.76 12.07
CA SER A 132 -5.97 2.71 11.27
C SER A 132 -6.01 1.46 10.39
N LEU A 133 -7.21 0.96 10.15
CA LEU A 133 -7.49 -0.16 9.28
C LEU A 133 -8.66 0.17 8.36
N VAL A 134 -8.38 0.28 7.06
CA VAL A 134 -9.36 0.70 6.06
C VAL A 134 -9.35 -0.23 4.84
N VAL A 135 -10.51 -0.47 4.25
CA VAL A 135 -10.64 -1.12 2.95
C VAL A 135 -10.86 -0.03 1.91
N GLN A 136 -10.03 0.00 0.88
CA GLN A 136 -10.08 1.03 -0.15
C GLN A 136 -10.04 0.44 -1.55
N TRP A 137 -10.83 1.02 -2.44
CA TRP A 137 -10.68 0.85 -3.87
C TRP A 137 -9.84 1.98 -4.45
N ARG A 138 -8.94 1.67 -5.39
CA ARG A 138 -8.17 2.67 -6.13
C ARG A 138 -8.16 2.37 -7.61
N GLY A 139 -8.42 3.39 -8.40
CA GLY A 139 -8.10 3.42 -9.82
C GLY A 139 -6.64 3.86 -10.01
N LEU A 140 -5.90 3.15 -10.85
CA LEU A 140 -4.47 3.33 -11.10
C LEU A 140 -4.17 3.54 -12.59
N GLN A 141 -3.26 4.46 -12.88
CA GLN A 141 -2.62 4.68 -14.18
C GLN A 141 -1.11 4.49 -14.02
N PRO A 142 -0.57 3.28 -14.22
CA PRO A 142 0.85 2.99 -14.00
C PRO A 142 1.80 3.83 -14.88
N SER A 143 1.41 4.05 -16.13
CA SER A 143 2.05 5.02 -17.05
C SER A 143 1.10 5.36 -18.19
N SER A 144 1.46 6.33 -19.05
CA SER A 144 0.66 6.71 -20.23
C SER A 144 0.45 5.58 -21.25
N VAL A 145 1.36 4.60 -21.30
CA VAL A 145 1.33 3.49 -22.28
C VAL A 145 0.64 2.24 -21.75
N HIS A 146 0.53 2.07 -20.44
CA HIS A 146 -0.14 0.92 -19.85
C HIS A 146 -1.63 1.20 -19.67
N ARG A 147 -2.47 0.18 -19.89
CA ARG A 147 -3.90 0.25 -19.58
C ARG A 147 -4.11 0.59 -18.10
N ARG A 148 -5.17 1.34 -17.78
CA ARG A 148 -5.61 1.57 -16.40
C ARG A 148 -5.86 0.24 -15.68
N ARG A 149 -5.65 0.26 -14.37
CA ARG A 149 -5.95 -0.85 -13.46
C ARG A 149 -6.77 -0.33 -12.31
N ASP A 150 -7.40 -1.23 -11.59
CA ASP A 150 -7.95 -0.95 -10.29
C ASP A 150 -7.53 -2.02 -9.30
N VAL A 151 -7.60 -1.68 -8.02
CA VAL A 151 -7.24 -2.56 -6.91
C VAL A 151 -8.19 -2.31 -5.74
N CYS A 152 -8.53 -3.38 -5.02
CA CYS A 152 -9.17 -3.31 -3.71
C CYS A 152 -8.16 -3.79 -2.67
N MET A 153 -7.83 -2.94 -1.70
CA MET A 153 -6.75 -3.19 -0.73
C MET A 153 -7.21 -2.97 0.70
N LEU A 154 -6.67 -3.78 1.60
CA LEU A 154 -6.71 -3.54 3.03
C LEU A 154 -5.47 -2.73 3.40
N GLU A 155 -5.66 -1.45 3.73
CA GLU A 155 -4.58 -0.57 4.15
C GLU A 155 -4.52 -0.48 5.67
N VAL A 156 -3.30 -0.59 6.17
CA VAL A 156 -3.00 -0.75 7.58
C VAL A 156 -1.93 0.26 7.94
N THR A 157 -2.22 1.14 8.89
CA THR A 157 -1.22 2.00 9.51
C THR A 157 -1.11 1.60 10.97
N PHE A 158 0.08 1.18 11.42
CA PHE A 158 0.35 0.93 12.83
C PHE A 158 1.45 1.89 13.29
N LEU A 159 1.10 2.74 14.25
CA LEU A 159 2.01 3.68 14.89
C LEU A 159 2.25 3.23 16.33
N TYR A 160 2.88 2.07 16.47
CA TYR A 160 3.48 1.63 17.74
C TYR A 160 4.89 1.13 17.48
N TYR A 161 5.78 1.42 18.41
CA TYR A 161 7.11 0.84 18.52
C TYR A 161 7.00 -0.67 18.33
N LEU A 162 7.37 -1.18 17.16
CA LEU A 162 7.55 -2.61 16.97
C LEU A 162 8.53 -3.06 18.06
N PRO A 163 8.16 -4.02 18.90
CA PRO A 163 9.02 -4.45 19.98
C PRO A 163 10.40 -4.81 19.41
N THR A 164 11.45 -4.31 20.06
CA THR A 164 12.84 -4.40 19.59
C THR A 164 13.32 -5.83 19.30
N TYR A 165 12.59 -6.85 19.73
CA TYR A 165 12.87 -8.26 19.46
C TYR A 165 12.51 -8.74 18.04
N LEU A 166 11.70 -8.01 17.26
CA LEU A 166 11.39 -8.38 15.86
C LEU A 166 12.49 -7.99 14.86
N TRP A 167 13.48 -7.22 15.31
CA TRP A 167 14.58 -6.68 14.51
C TRP A 167 15.91 -7.39 14.73
N ARG A 168 15.90 -8.53 15.44
CA ARG A 168 17.04 -9.45 15.51
C ARG A 168 16.91 -10.59 14.51
#